data_AF-A0AAV0XKS5-F1
#
_entry.id   AF-A0AAV0XKS5-F1
#
_cell.length_a   1.000
_cell.length_b   1.000
_cell.length_c   1.000
_cell.angle_alpha   90.00
_cell.angle_beta   90.00
_cell.angle_gamma   90.00
#
_symmetry.space_group_name_H-M   'P 1'
#
loop_
_entity.id
_entity.type
_entity.pdbx_description
1 polymer ?
#
loop_
_entity_poly.entity_id
_entity_poly.type
_entity_poly.pdbx_seq_one_letter_code
_entity_poly.pdbx_strand_id
1 'polypeptide(L)'
;MFLQSYSAVAVFAFAILLNIFYLYSPAESSEDGWLFPTCELCLKSDCHVKRKRPCFTTFDVDFNFTCFTCDPENLNPQFYSYLECLQGCTDMLKTCVCSGACYMCVIKEGSELFDFKDCTVSVKEKKPTCV
;
A
#
# COMPACT_ATOMS: atom_id res chain seq x y z
N MET A 1 -30.75 38.26 5.15
CA MET A 1 -30.92 36.89 4.63
C MET A 1 -29.93 36.64 3.49
N PHE A 2 -28.63 36.71 3.77
CA PHE A 2 -27.54 36.42 2.80
C PHE A 2 -26.53 35.39 3.34
N LEU A 3 -26.66 35.01 4.62
CA LEU A 3 -25.79 34.04 5.30
C LEU A 3 -26.19 32.58 5.02
N GLN A 4 -27.48 32.30 4.79
CA GLN A 4 -27.98 30.94 4.51
C GLN A 4 -27.65 30.46 3.09
N SER A 5 -27.57 31.36 2.12
CA SER A 5 -27.18 31.02 0.75
C SER A 5 -25.68 30.73 0.64
N TYR A 6 -24.84 31.47 1.38
CA TYR A 6 -23.39 31.24 1.42
C TYR A 6 -23.01 29.93 2.09
N SER A 7 -23.68 29.57 3.19
CA SER A 7 -23.41 28.30 3.87
C SER A 7 -23.78 27.10 3.00
N ALA A 8 -24.90 27.14 2.29
CA ALA A 8 -25.30 26.07 1.38
C ALA A 8 -24.27 25.86 0.26
N VAL A 9 -23.82 26.93 -0.40
CA VAL A 9 -22.83 26.85 -1.49
C VAL A 9 -21.49 26.33 -0.98
N ALA A 10 -21.05 26.77 0.20
CA ALA A 10 -19.82 26.27 0.81
C ALA A 10 -19.92 24.75 1.11
N VAL A 11 -21.01 24.29 1.71
CA VAL A 11 -21.21 22.86 2.05
C VAL A 11 -21.21 21.99 0.80
N PHE A 12 -21.84 22.44 -0.29
CA PHE A 12 -21.79 21.74 -1.57
C PHE A 12 -20.38 21.71 -2.17
N ALA A 13 -19.62 22.81 -2.11
CA ALA A 13 -18.24 22.84 -2.58
C ALA A 13 -17.33 21.89 -1.77
N PHE A 14 -17.48 21.86 -0.43
CA PHE A 14 -16.74 20.94 0.42
C PHE A 14 -17.12 19.47 0.18
N ALA A 15 -18.40 19.17 -0.04
CA ALA A 15 -18.84 17.81 -0.37
C ALA A 15 -18.28 17.32 -1.71
N ILE A 16 -18.21 18.20 -2.72
CA ILE A 16 -17.60 17.87 -4.02
C ILE A 16 -16.10 17.65 -3.87
N LEU A 17 -15.40 18.54 -3.16
CA LEU A 17 -13.96 18.38 -2.89
C LEU A 17 -13.66 17.09 -2.13
N LEU A 18 -14.41 16.77 -1.08
CA LEU A 18 -14.24 15.53 -0.32
C LEU A 18 -14.48 14.28 -1.18
N ASN A 19 -15.48 14.31 -2.09
CA ASN A 19 -15.68 13.20 -3.04
C ASN A 19 -14.51 13.06 -4.01
N ILE A 20 -13.94 14.17 -4.48
CA ILE A 20 -12.77 14.13 -5.38
C ILE A 20 -11.55 13.54 -4.66
N PHE A 21 -11.25 13.98 -3.43
CA PHE A 21 -10.14 13.41 -2.66
C PHE A 21 -10.35 11.94 -2.28
N TYR A 22 -11.60 11.51 -2.07
CA TYR A 22 -11.91 10.10 -1.77
C TYR A 22 -11.81 9.21 -3.01
N LEU A 23 -12.19 9.72 -4.18
CA LEU A 23 -12.09 8.99 -5.46
C LEU A 23 -10.68 8.99 -6.05
N TYR A 24 -9.88 10.02 -5.77
CA TYR A 24 -8.51 10.21 -6.28
C TYR A 24 -7.49 10.14 -5.15
N SER A 25 -7.72 9.35 -4.11
CA SER A 25 -6.66 9.07 -3.16
C SER A 25 -5.60 8.23 -3.88
N PRO A 26 -4.38 8.74 -4.12
CA PRO A 26 -3.34 8.07 -4.93
C PRO A 26 -2.72 6.86 -4.21
N ALA A 27 -3.14 6.59 -2.98
CA ALA A 27 -2.72 5.43 -2.21
C ALA A 27 -3.54 4.19 -2.63
N GLU A 28 -3.21 3.62 -3.79
CA GLU A 28 -3.65 2.29 -4.25
C GLU A 28 -2.83 1.17 -3.60
N SER A 29 -2.47 1.35 -2.33
CA SER A 29 -1.81 0.29 -1.56
C SER A 29 -2.42 0.30 -0.18
N SER A 30 -3.39 -0.59 0.05
CA SER A 30 -3.62 -1.01 1.43
C SER A 30 -2.39 -1.78 1.90
N GLU A 31 -2.02 -1.63 3.17
CA GLU A 31 -1.10 -2.57 3.80
C GLU A 31 -1.80 -3.94 3.86
N ASP A 32 -1.77 -4.68 2.75
CA ASP A 32 -2.36 -6.00 2.66
C ASP A 32 -1.40 -7.03 3.24
N GLY A 33 -1.97 -7.97 3.99
CA GLY A 33 -1.19 -8.97 4.67
C GLY A 33 -2.06 -10.10 5.18
N TRP A 34 -1.46 -11.27 5.21
CA TRP A 34 -2.12 -12.44 5.78
C TRP A 34 -1.92 -12.43 7.29
N LEU A 35 -3.02 -12.48 8.02
CA LEU A 35 -3.05 -12.46 9.48
C LEU A 35 -2.98 -13.88 10.04
N PHE A 36 -2.21 -14.05 11.11
CA PHE A 36 -2.01 -15.31 11.79
C PHE A 36 -2.08 -15.12 13.31
N PRO A 37 -2.73 -16.06 14.03
CA PRO A 37 -2.79 -15.99 15.49
C PRO A 37 -1.46 -16.37 16.14
N THR A 38 -0.65 -17.22 15.48
CA THR A 38 0.66 -17.65 15.98
C THR A 38 1.75 -17.49 14.95
N CYS A 39 2.97 -17.27 15.46
CA CYS A 39 4.20 -17.19 14.68
C CYS A 39 4.42 -18.43 13.81
N GLU A 40 4.17 -19.62 14.38
CA GLU A 40 4.37 -20.90 13.69
C GLU A 40 3.48 -21.04 12.45
N LEU A 41 2.22 -20.58 12.54
CA LEU A 41 1.30 -20.59 11.40
C LEU A 41 1.77 -19.61 10.32
N CYS A 42 2.28 -18.45 10.71
CA CYS A 42 2.86 -17.51 9.75
C CYS A 42 4.08 -18.11 9.04
N LEU A 43 5.01 -18.72 9.78
CA LEU A 43 6.23 -19.34 9.22
C LEU A 43 5.94 -20.55 8.32
N LYS A 44 4.84 -21.27 8.57
CA LYS A 44 4.38 -22.38 7.71
C LYS A 44 3.53 -21.94 6.52
N SER A 45 3.13 -20.67 6.47
CA SER A 45 2.27 -20.15 5.41
C SER A 45 2.97 -20.08 4.05
N ASP A 46 2.19 -20.11 2.98
CA ASP A 46 2.70 -19.91 1.62
C ASP A 46 3.37 -18.54 1.44
N CYS A 47 2.93 -17.52 2.19
CA CYS A 47 3.53 -16.19 2.19
C CYS A 47 4.99 -16.24 2.68
N HIS A 48 5.29 -16.99 3.73
CA HIS A 48 6.66 -17.16 4.19
C HIS A 48 7.43 -18.19 3.35
N VAL A 49 6.87 -19.38 3.15
CA VAL A 49 7.60 -20.52 2.57
C VAL A 49 7.88 -20.32 1.07
N LYS A 50 6.84 -19.93 0.31
CA LYS A 50 6.92 -19.80 -1.16
C LYS A 50 7.31 -18.38 -1.57
N ARG A 51 6.67 -17.36 -0.99
CA ARG A 51 6.91 -15.95 -1.35
C ARG A 51 8.07 -15.31 -0.57
N LYS A 52 8.72 -16.05 0.35
CA LYS A 52 9.88 -15.60 1.14
C LYS A 52 9.64 -14.28 1.88
N ARG A 53 8.41 -14.05 2.32
CA ARG A 53 8.04 -12.84 3.05
C ARG A 53 8.29 -13.01 4.55
N PRO A 54 8.76 -11.95 5.24
CA PRO A 54 8.94 -11.98 6.69
C PRO A 54 7.59 -12.02 7.42
N CYS A 55 7.61 -12.64 8.59
CA CYS A 55 6.52 -12.61 9.56
C CYS A 55 6.83 -11.56 10.61
N PHE A 56 5.90 -10.63 10.81
CA PHE A 56 6.00 -9.56 11.79
C PHE A 56 4.98 -9.75 12.90
N THR A 57 5.33 -9.36 14.13
CA THR A 57 4.34 -9.29 15.20
C THR A 57 3.47 -8.05 15.02
N THR A 58 2.17 -8.26 15.02
CA THR A 58 1.14 -7.24 15.19
C THR A 58 0.69 -7.33 16.65
N PHE A 59 0.60 -6.20 17.37
CA PHE A 59 0.17 -6.21 18.79
C PHE A 59 -1.36 -6.31 18.91
N ASP A 60 -1.98 -7.12 18.05
CA ASP A 60 -3.41 -7.36 18.00
C ASP A 60 -3.74 -8.64 18.77
N VAL A 61 -4.81 -8.60 19.58
CA VAL A 61 -5.14 -9.65 20.54
C VAL A 61 -5.51 -10.97 19.86
N ASP A 62 -6.17 -10.90 18.70
CA ASP A 62 -6.66 -12.07 17.96
C ASP A 62 -5.67 -12.53 16.88
N PHE A 63 -4.93 -11.58 16.30
CA PHE A 63 -3.97 -11.84 15.22
C PHE A 63 -2.62 -11.21 15.53
N ASN A 64 -1.82 -11.90 16.34
CA ASN A 64 -0.53 -11.40 16.80
C ASN A 64 0.55 -11.38 15.71
N PHE A 65 0.31 -11.93 14.52
CA PHE A 65 1.32 -12.02 13.47
C PHE A 65 0.75 -11.71 12.09
N THR A 66 1.54 -11.01 11.28
CA THR A 66 1.20 -10.68 9.89
C THR A 66 2.34 -11.05 8.96
N CYS A 67 1.99 -11.67 7.83
CA CYS A 67 2.87 -11.82 6.68
C CYS A 67 2.45 -10.80 5.62
N PHE A 68 3.30 -9.81 5.37
CA PHE A 68 2.98 -8.71 4.47
C PHE A 68 2.94 -9.17 3.01
N THR A 69 1.87 -8.82 2.28
CA THR A 69 1.68 -9.17 0.88
C THR A 69 1.46 -7.91 0.04
N CYS A 70 2.16 -7.83 -1.09
CA CYS A 70 1.89 -6.83 -2.12
C CYS A 70 1.06 -7.49 -3.21
N ASP A 71 -0.18 -7.83 -2.88
CA ASP A 71 -1.09 -8.43 -3.84
C ASP A 71 -1.48 -7.37 -4.89
N PRO A 72 -1.73 -7.78 -6.16
CA PRO A 72 -2.01 -6.84 -7.23
C PRO A 72 -3.37 -6.15 -7.03
N GLU A 73 -3.37 -4.82 -7.04
CA GLU A 73 -4.60 -4.01 -7.05
C GLU A 73 -4.92 -3.58 -8.49
N ASN A 74 -6.20 -3.66 -8.89
CA ASN A 74 -6.70 -3.14 -10.17
C ASN A 74 -5.88 -3.57 -11.42
N LEU A 75 -5.43 -4.83 -11.47
CA LEU A 75 -4.57 -5.42 -12.52
C LEU A 75 -3.14 -4.86 -12.60
N ASN A 76 -2.77 -3.95 -11.70
CA ASN A 76 -1.41 -3.46 -11.60
C ASN A 76 -0.59 -4.38 -10.69
N PRO A 77 0.50 -5.00 -11.20
CA PRO A 77 1.35 -5.82 -10.36
C PRO A 77 2.04 -4.97 -9.30
N GLN A 78 1.90 -5.39 -8.04
CA GLN A 78 2.63 -4.84 -6.91
C GLN A 78 3.75 -5.78 -6.49
N PHE A 79 4.80 -5.22 -5.89
CA PHE A 79 6.02 -5.92 -5.56
C PHE A 79 6.49 -5.53 -4.16
N TYR A 80 7.08 -6.48 -3.45
CA TYR A 80 7.54 -6.26 -2.08
C TYR A 80 8.83 -5.44 -2.01
N SER A 81 9.71 -5.60 -3.00
CA SER A 81 10.98 -4.89 -3.05
C SER A 81 11.16 -4.18 -4.38
N TYR A 82 11.98 -3.13 -4.36
CA TYR A 82 12.37 -2.41 -5.56
C TYR A 82 13.02 -3.34 -6.60
N LEU A 83 13.84 -4.30 -6.16
CA LEU A 83 14.49 -5.27 -7.05
C LEU A 83 13.49 -6.20 -7.73
N GLU A 84 12.51 -6.72 -6.98
CA GLU A 84 11.43 -7.53 -7.56
C GLU A 84 10.62 -6.72 -8.57
N CYS A 85 10.35 -5.45 -8.26
CA CYS A 85 9.70 -4.56 -9.20
C CYS A 85 10.53 -4.38 -10.47
N LEU A 86 11.84 -4.14 -10.38
CA LEU A 86 12.69 -3.99 -11.58
C LEU A 86 12.72 -5.26 -12.44
N GLN A 87 12.65 -6.43 -11.82
CA GLN A 87 12.59 -7.71 -12.54
C GLN A 87 11.24 -7.92 -13.24
N GLY A 88 10.14 -7.50 -12.61
CA GLY A 88 8.79 -7.60 -13.19
C GLY A 88 8.43 -6.47 -14.16
N CYS A 89 9.05 -5.30 -14.02
CA CYS A 89 8.79 -4.09 -14.80
C CYS A 89 9.74 -4.03 -16.01
N THR A 90 9.43 -4.80 -17.05
CA THR A 90 10.30 -4.93 -18.25
C THR A 90 10.11 -3.81 -19.28
N ASP A 91 9.06 -2.99 -19.13
CA ASP A 91 8.74 -1.91 -20.05
C ASP A 91 9.64 -0.70 -19.80
N MET A 92 10.38 -0.26 -20.83
CA MET A 92 11.31 0.87 -20.74
C MET A 92 10.63 2.22 -20.50
N LEU A 93 9.34 2.35 -20.84
CA LEU A 93 8.53 3.54 -20.57
C LEU A 93 7.99 3.57 -19.14
N LYS A 94 8.16 2.48 -18.39
CA LYS A 94 7.73 2.36 -17.01
C LYS A 94 8.89 2.43 -16.03
N THR A 95 8.58 2.77 -14.80
CA THR A 95 9.54 2.83 -13.69
C THR A 95 8.88 2.29 -12.43
N CYS A 96 9.72 1.72 -11.57
CA CYS A 96 9.29 1.28 -10.26
C CYS A 96 9.19 2.47 -9.32
N VAL A 97 7.99 2.68 -8.79
CA VAL A 97 7.68 3.71 -7.80
C VAL A 97 7.11 3.04 -6.56
N CYS A 98 7.11 3.76 -5.45
CA CYS A 98 6.55 3.24 -4.22
C CYS A 98 5.13 3.74 -3.98
N SER A 99 4.18 2.83 -3.81
CA SER A 99 2.85 3.11 -3.31
C SER A 99 2.74 2.55 -1.89
N GLY A 100 2.70 3.44 -0.89
CA GLY A 100 2.64 3.08 0.53
C GLY A 100 3.74 2.13 0.99
N ALA A 101 3.42 0.84 1.16
CA ALA A 101 4.34 -0.21 1.60
C ALA A 101 4.73 -1.21 0.48
N CYS A 102 4.33 -0.96 -0.76
CA CYS A 102 4.61 -1.80 -1.92
C CYS A 102 5.21 -0.99 -3.08
N TYR A 103 5.87 -1.68 -4.00
CA TYR A 103 6.38 -1.10 -5.24
C TYR A 103 5.46 -1.45 -6.39
N MET A 104 5.27 -0.52 -7.32
CA MET A 104 4.46 -0.72 -8.52
C MET A 104 5.17 -0.18 -9.76
N CYS A 105 4.85 -0.76 -10.91
CA CYS A 105 5.43 -0.40 -12.21
C CYS A 105 4.51 0.59 -12.94
N VAL A 106 4.85 1.89 -12.91
CA VAL A 106 4.03 2.99 -13.49
C VAL A 106 4.73 3.65 -14.66
N ILE A 107 3.98 4.41 -15.47
CA ILE A 107 4.52 5.15 -16.62
C ILE A 107 5.40 6.32 -16.12
N LYS A 108 6.58 6.49 -16.74
CA LYS A 108 7.54 7.56 -16.39
C LYS A 108 7.05 8.98 -16.67
N GLU A 109 6.22 9.14 -17.68
CA GLU A 109 5.65 10.43 -18.07
C GLU A 109 4.16 10.45 -17.75
N GLY A 110 3.84 10.83 -16.52
CA GLY A 110 2.50 10.99 -16.01
C GLY A 110 2.55 11.73 -14.68
N SER A 111 1.62 12.64 -14.46
CA SER A 111 1.52 13.55 -13.30
C SER A 111 1.42 12.87 -11.93
N GLU A 112 1.52 11.55 -11.87
CA GLU A 112 1.30 10.69 -10.70
C GLU A 112 2.60 10.41 -9.93
N LEU A 113 3.78 10.76 -10.48
CA LEU A 113 5.08 10.51 -9.84
C LEU A 113 5.30 11.25 -8.51
N PHE A 114 4.53 12.29 -8.23
CA PHE A 114 4.70 13.14 -7.04
C PHE A 114 4.14 12.52 -5.76
N ASP A 115 3.22 11.56 -5.87
CA ASP A 115 2.58 10.90 -4.71
C ASP A 115 3.38 9.69 -4.20
N PHE A 116 4.39 9.24 -4.94
CA PHE A 116 5.18 8.04 -4.61
C PHE A 116 6.48 8.35 -3.85
N LYS A 117 6.45 9.37 -2.98
CA LYS A 117 7.63 9.80 -2.21
C LYS A 117 7.75 8.98 -0.93
N ASP A 118 8.73 8.08 -0.99
CA ASP A 118 9.20 7.18 0.06
C ASP A 118 8.26 6.03 0.37
N CYS A 119 8.80 4.82 0.23
CA CYS A 119 8.18 3.66 0.84
C CYS A 119 8.19 3.82 2.35
N THR A 120 6.99 3.95 2.90
CA THR A 120 6.72 3.70 4.31
C THR A 120 6.70 2.20 4.60
N VAL A 121 7.42 1.38 3.82
CA VAL A 121 7.94 0.15 4.40
C VAL A 121 8.82 0.64 5.55
N SER A 122 8.30 0.57 6.78
CA SER A 122 9.10 0.75 7.97
C SER A 122 10.09 -0.42 8.08
N VAL A 123 11.02 -0.50 7.12
CA VAL A 123 12.24 -1.32 7.15
C VAL A 123 13.06 -0.92 8.38
N LYS A 124 12.83 0.29 8.93
CA LYS A 124 13.56 0.76 10.10
C LYS A 124 13.20 0.08 11.42
N GLU A 125 12.02 -0.50 11.64
CA GLU A 125 11.72 -1.02 13.01
C GLU A 125 10.86 -2.28 13.16
N LYS A 126 10.32 -2.89 12.10
CA LYS A 126 9.75 -4.25 12.25
C LYS A 126 10.83 -5.27 11.91
N LYS A 127 11.74 -5.55 12.85
CA LYS A 127 12.53 -6.78 12.75
C LYS A 127 11.56 -7.96 12.68
N PRO A 128 11.80 -8.99 11.84
CA PRO A 128 11.07 -10.23 12.00
C PRO A 128 11.23 -10.66 13.46
N THR A 129 10.14 -10.64 14.21
CA THR A 129 10.08 -11.07 15.60
C THR A 129 9.94 -12.60 15.69
N CYS A 130 9.53 -13.19 14.58
CA CYS A 130 9.59 -14.61 14.28
C CYS A 130 10.87 -14.89 13.50
N VAL A 131 11.94 -15.29 14.20
CA VAL A 131 13.19 -15.77 13.58
C VAL A 131 13.44 -17.20 14.01
#